data_AF-U7HRK1-F1
#
_entry.id   AF-U7HRK1-F1
#
_cell.length_a   1.000
_cell.length_b   1.000
_cell.length_c   1.000
_cell.angle_alpha   90.00
_cell.angle_beta   90.00
_cell.angle_gamma   90.00
#
_symmetry.space_group_name_H-M   'P 1'
#
loop_
_entity.id
_entity.type
_entity.pdbx_description
1 polymer ?
#
loop_
_entity_poly.entity_id
_entity_poly.type
_entity_poly.pdbx_seq_one_letter_code
_entity_poly.pdbx_strand_id
1 'polypeptide(L)'
;MLKHPTLDKLHALKLTGMAAALEDQSATPDITDLSFEERLGLLVDREMTERDNRRMSSRLRRAKLRHAAILEDIDYRNSRGLDKGLIQGLASCQWVKEHLNALITGPTGVGKTWLACALAHKACREGYTAQYVR
;
A
#
# COMPACT_ATOMS: atom_id res chain seq x y z
N MET A 1 32.35 -5.14 -18.43
CA MET A 1 31.89 -5.61 -17.11
C MET A 1 30.77 -6.61 -17.35
N LEU A 2 30.89 -7.86 -16.89
CA LEU A 2 29.87 -8.89 -17.15
C LEU A 2 28.58 -8.47 -16.44
N LYS A 3 27.48 -8.24 -17.18
CA LYS A 3 26.17 -7.86 -16.60
C LYS A 3 25.51 -9.02 -15.85
N HIS A 4 25.75 -10.26 -16.30
CA HIS A 4 25.16 -11.48 -15.73
C HIS A 4 25.50 -11.69 -14.24
N PRO A 5 26.75 -11.59 -13.77
CA PRO A 5 27.07 -11.75 -12.35
C PRO A 5 26.40 -10.75 -11.41
N THR A 6 26.08 -9.54 -11.87
CA THR A 6 25.44 -8.52 -11.01
C THR A 6 23.95 -8.81 -10.84
N LEU A 7 23.26 -9.15 -11.93
CA LEU A 7 21.84 -9.54 -11.87
C LEU A 7 21.63 -10.78 -11.00
N ASP A 8 22.49 -11.80 -11.15
CA ASP A 8 22.44 -13.01 -10.31
C ASP A 8 22.60 -12.68 -8.83
N LYS A 9 23.54 -11.77 -8.49
CA LYS A 9 23.73 -11.30 -7.11
C LYS A 9 22.53 -10.52 -6.58
N LEU A 10 21.91 -9.65 -7.39
CA LEU A 10 20.71 -8.90 -6.99
C LEU A 10 19.55 -9.86 -6.70
N HIS A 11 19.35 -10.88 -7.54
CA HIS A 11 18.36 -11.93 -7.27
C HIS A 11 18.66 -12.72 -6.00
N ALA A 12 19.93 -13.12 -5.78
CA ALA A 12 20.34 -13.82 -4.57
C ALA A 12 20.09 -12.99 -3.29
N LEU A 13 20.27 -11.67 -3.37
CA LEU A 13 19.98 -10.71 -2.30
C LEU A 13 18.47 -10.37 -2.17
N LYS A 14 17.62 -10.93 -3.04
CA LYS A 14 16.18 -10.64 -3.14
C LYS A 14 15.88 -9.16 -3.44
N LEU A 15 16.75 -8.51 -4.21
CA LEU A 15 16.60 -7.15 -4.73
C LEU A 15 15.96 -7.21 -6.13
N THR A 16 14.75 -7.76 -6.21
CA THR A 16 14.08 -8.09 -7.48
C THR A 16 13.72 -6.85 -8.30
N GLY A 17 13.30 -5.77 -7.64
CA GLY A 17 12.97 -4.51 -8.31
C GLY A 17 14.21 -3.80 -8.81
N MET A 18 15.31 -3.87 -8.04
CA MET A 18 16.60 -3.36 -8.47
C MET A 18 17.14 -4.11 -9.70
N ALA A 19 16.97 -5.44 -9.74
CA ALA A 19 17.36 -6.27 -10.87
C ALA A 19 16.57 -5.89 -12.13
N ALA A 20 15.24 -5.80 -12.04
CA ALA A 20 14.38 -5.38 -13.14
C ALA A 20 14.75 -3.96 -13.64
N ALA A 21 14.94 -3.00 -12.74
CA ALA A 21 15.33 -1.65 -13.13
C ALA A 21 16.71 -1.61 -13.80
N LEU A 22 17.65 -2.48 -13.43
CA LEU A 22 18.97 -2.55 -14.07
C LEU A 22 18.89 -3.09 -15.51
N GLU A 23 17.98 -4.04 -15.75
CA GLU A 23 17.65 -4.53 -17.09
C GLU A 23 16.98 -3.43 -17.93
N ASP A 24 16.00 -2.72 -17.37
CA ASP A 24 15.30 -1.60 -18.04
C ASP A 24 16.25 -0.45 -18.40
N GLN A 25 17.11 -0.03 -17.45
CA GLN A 25 18.13 0.98 -17.70
C GLN A 25 19.09 0.56 -18.82
N SER A 26 19.46 -0.73 -18.87
CA SER A 26 20.33 -1.26 -19.93
C SER A 26 19.70 -1.20 -21.33
N ALA A 27 18.37 -1.16 -21.41
CA ALA A 27 17.61 -1.05 -22.65
C ALA A 27 17.26 0.40 -23.02
N THR A 28 17.60 1.38 -22.17
CA THR A 28 17.21 2.79 -22.34
C THR A 28 18.40 3.58 -22.92
N PRO A 29 18.33 4.08 -24.17
CA PRO A 29 19.46 4.73 -24.85
C PRO A 29 19.97 5.99 -24.15
N ASP A 30 19.07 6.82 -23.62
CA ASP A 30 19.40 8.13 -23.05
C ASP A 30 19.69 8.06 -21.53
N ILE A 31 19.75 6.86 -20.95
CA ILE A 31 20.03 6.69 -19.51
C ILE A 31 21.43 7.20 -19.12
N THR A 32 22.32 7.36 -20.10
CA THR A 32 23.67 7.89 -19.90
C THR A 32 23.69 9.39 -19.63
N ASP A 33 22.63 10.12 -19.98
CA ASP A 33 22.49 11.55 -19.70
C ASP A 33 22.30 11.81 -18.20
N LEU A 34 21.78 10.82 -17.47
CA LEU A 34 21.75 10.82 -16.02
C LEU A 34 23.14 10.53 -15.46
N SER A 35 23.47 11.17 -14.34
CA SER A 35 24.62 10.82 -13.53
C SER A 35 24.52 9.38 -13.00
N PHE A 36 25.66 8.83 -12.57
CA PHE A 36 25.65 7.53 -11.89
C PHE A 36 24.77 7.53 -10.64
N GLU A 37 24.79 8.61 -9.86
CA GLU A 37 24.01 8.73 -8.63
C GLU A 37 22.51 8.73 -8.91
N GLU A 38 22.07 9.44 -9.95
CA GLU A 38 20.66 9.44 -10.39
C GLU A 38 20.21 8.05 -10.86
N ARG A 39 21.02 7.39 -11.70
CA ARG A 39 20.74 6.02 -12.13
C ARG A 39 20.65 5.07 -10.94
N LEU A 40 21.59 5.13 -10.00
CA LEU A 40 21.58 4.31 -8.80
C LEU A 40 20.36 4.61 -7.93
N GLY A 41 19.99 5.89 -7.79
CA GLY A 41 18.77 6.32 -7.10
C GLY A 41 17.51 5.65 -7.68
N LEU A 42 17.34 5.68 -9.00
CA LEU A 42 16.21 5.03 -9.67
C LEU A 42 16.15 3.51 -9.42
N LEU A 43 17.30 2.84 -9.38
CA LEU A 43 17.37 1.40 -9.06
C LEU A 43 16.89 1.12 -7.63
N VAL A 44 17.34 1.93 -6.66
CA VAL A 44 16.98 1.81 -5.24
C VAL A 44 15.50 2.14 -5.01
N ASP A 45 15.00 3.21 -5.65
CA ASP A 45 13.61 3.63 -5.56
C ASP A 45 12.65 2.56 -6.10
N ARG A 46 13.03 1.89 -7.19
CA ARG A 46 12.26 0.77 -7.73
C ARG A 46 12.15 -0.36 -6.72
N GLU A 47 13.26 -0.76 -6.12
CA GLU A 47 13.27 -1.82 -5.10
C GLU A 47 12.43 -1.44 -3.87
N MET A 48 12.56 -0.20 -3.38
CA MET A 48 11.78 0.29 -2.26
C MET A 48 10.27 0.25 -2.55
N THR A 49 9.87 0.75 -3.72
CA THR A 49 8.48 0.73 -4.19
C THR A 49 7.93 -0.69 -4.27
N GLU A 50 8.68 -1.64 -4.84
CA GLU A 50 8.25 -3.03 -4.92
C GLU A 50 8.12 -3.69 -3.54
N ARG A 51 9.04 -3.39 -2.62
CA ARG A 51 8.96 -3.89 -1.23
C ARG A 51 7.72 -3.38 -0.53
N ASP A 52 7.41 -2.10 -0.65
CA ASP A 52 6.25 -1.51 0.00
C ASP A 52 4.94 -2.03 -0.60
N ASN A 53 4.86 -2.18 -1.92
CA ASN A 53 3.75 -2.83 -2.61
C ASN A 53 3.55 -4.28 -2.14
N ARG A 54 4.63 -5.05 -2.00
CA ARG A 54 4.59 -6.45 -1.52
C ARG A 54 4.12 -6.52 -0.07
N ARG A 55 4.61 -5.63 0.79
CA ARG A 55 4.20 -5.52 2.21
C ARG A 55 2.71 -5.18 2.31
N MET A 56 2.24 -4.17 1.60
CA MET A 56 0.84 -3.77 1.55
C MET A 56 -0.05 -4.93 1.07
N SER A 57 0.29 -5.54 -0.07
CA SER A 57 -0.46 -6.66 -0.63
C SER A 57 -0.54 -7.85 0.32
N SER A 58 0.57 -8.15 1.02
CA SER A 58 0.61 -9.20 2.04
C SER A 58 -0.32 -8.89 3.22
N ARG A 59 -0.32 -7.65 3.73
CA ARG A 59 -1.24 -7.22 4.81
C ARG A 59 -2.70 -7.34 4.39
N LEU A 60 -3.06 -6.84 3.21
CA LEU A 60 -4.41 -6.93 2.67
C LEU A 60 -4.87 -8.39 2.50
N ARG A 61 -4.01 -9.25 1.96
CA ARG A 61 -4.29 -10.69 1.83
C ARG A 61 -4.53 -11.35 3.18
N ARG A 62 -3.73 -11.01 4.20
CA ARG A 62 -3.90 -11.53 5.57
C ARG A 62 -5.15 -10.99 6.25
N ALA A 63 -5.60 -9.79 5.90
CA ALA A 63 -6.77 -9.17 6.49
C ALA A 63 -8.08 -9.87 6.14
N LYS A 64 -8.13 -10.63 5.03
CA LYS A 64 -9.32 -11.41 4.61
C LYS A 64 -10.59 -10.56 4.60
N LEU A 65 -10.47 -9.30 4.17
CA LEU A 65 -11.59 -8.35 4.16
C LEU A 65 -12.71 -8.89 3.27
N ARG A 66 -13.95 -8.80 3.77
CA ARG A 66 -15.14 -9.23 3.03
C ARG A 66 -15.38 -8.41 1.76
N HIS A 67 -15.02 -7.13 1.79
CA HIS A 67 -15.18 -6.20 0.68
C HIS A 67 -13.83 -5.57 0.35
N ALA A 68 -13.54 -5.40 -0.95
CA ALA A 68 -12.44 -4.58 -1.45
C ALA A 68 -12.83 -3.08 -1.37
N ALA A 69 -13.23 -2.64 -0.18
CA ALA A 69 -13.70 -1.30 0.08
C ALA A 69 -12.52 -0.35 0.34
N ILE A 70 -12.60 0.88 -0.17
CA ILE A 70 -11.65 1.97 0.06
C ILE A 70 -12.39 3.22 0.52
N LEU A 71 -11.75 4.06 1.34
CA LEU A 71 -12.40 5.25 1.89
C LEU A 71 -12.72 6.31 0.83
N GLU A 72 -11.95 6.29 -0.26
CA GLU A 72 -12.10 7.17 -1.41
C GLU A 72 -13.43 6.94 -2.14
N ASP A 73 -14.01 5.73 -2.03
CA ASP A 73 -15.30 5.38 -2.65
C ASP A 73 -16.50 5.74 -1.76
N ILE A 74 -16.29 6.43 -0.62
CA ILE A 74 -17.39 6.85 0.24
C ILE A 74 -18.21 7.93 -0.45
N ASP A 75 -19.47 7.59 -0.75
CA ASP A 75 -20.47 8.59 -1.11
C ASP A 75 -21.00 9.31 0.15
N TYR A 76 -20.61 10.58 0.27
CA TYR A 76 -21.06 11.52 1.30
C TYR A 76 -22.35 12.27 0.93
N ARG A 77 -22.84 12.15 -0.31
CA ARG A 77 -24.11 12.77 -0.74
C ARG A 77 -25.31 11.99 -0.22
N ASN A 78 -25.12 10.72 0.10
CA ASN A 78 -26.13 9.84 0.65
C ASN A 78 -26.48 10.23 2.11
N SER A 79 -27.75 10.12 2.48
CA SER A 79 -28.34 10.55 3.77
C SER A 79 -27.93 9.71 5.00
N ARG A 80 -26.81 8.98 4.93
CA ARG A 80 -26.32 8.11 6.01
C ARG A 80 -25.82 8.87 7.24
N GLY A 81 -25.74 10.21 7.17
CA GLY A 81 -25.29 11.06 8.28
C GLY A 81 -23.81 10.88 8.62
N LEU A 82 -22.98 10.48 7.65
CA LEU A 82 -21.54 10.33 7.87
C LEU A 82 -20.89 11.70 7.98
N ASP A 83 -20.25 11.96 9.12
CA ASP A 83 -19.40 13.12 9.29
C ASP A 83 -18.08 12.92 8.53
N LYS A 84 -17.87 13.74 7.49
CA LYS A 84 -16.67 13.70 6.66
C LYS A 84 -15.39 13.99 7.45
N GLY A 85 -15.44 14.92 8.41
CA GLY A 85 -14.31 15.26 9.26
C GLY A 85 -13.93 14.07 10.16
N LEU A 86 -14.92 13.39 10.73
CA LEU A 86 -14.69 12.17 11.51
C LEU A 86 -14.07 11.06 10.67
N ILE A 87 -14.60 10.80 9.46
CA ILE A 87 -14.04 9.75 8.58
C ILE A 87 -12.60 10.08 8.18
N GLN A 88 -12.29 11.35 7.87
CA GLN A 88 -10.93 11.78 7.59
C GLN A 88 -10.01 11.63 8.82
N GLY A 89 -10.51 11.94 10.02
CA GLY A 89 -9.80 11.68 11.28
C GLY A 89 -9.48 10.20 11.46
N LEU A 90 -10.44 9.31 11.22
CA LEU A 90 -10.23 7.87 11.27
C LEU A 90 -9.29 7.37 10.17
N ALA A 91 -9.27 8.01 8.99
CA ALA A 91 -8.39 7.68 7.88
C ALA A 91 -6.90 7.91 8.21
N SER A 92 -6.58 8.80 9.14
CA SER A 92 -5.21 9.00 9.64
C SER A 92 -4.64 7.79 10.36
N CYS A 93 -5.50 6.84 10.77
CA CYS A 93 -5.14 5.70 11.62
C CYS A 93 -4.51 6.08 12.97
N GLN A 94 -4.63 7.33 13.41
CA GLN A 94 -4.14 7.78 14.71
C GLN A 94 -4.78 6.98 15.86
N TRP A 95 -6.06 6.64 15.73
CA TRP A 95 -6.78 5.78 16.68
C TRP A 95 -6.14 4.39 16.81
N VAL A 96 -5.54 3.84 15.75
CA VAL A 96 -4.81 2.56 15.82
C VAL A 96 -3.51 2.73 16.60
N LYS A 97 -2.78 3.83 16.33
CA LYS A 97 -1.54 4.18 17.01
C LYS A 97 -1.74 4.44 18.51
N GLU A 98 -2.87 5.05 18.87
CA GLU A 98 -3.28 5.34 20.24
C GLU A 98 -3.99 4.18 20.94
N HIS A 99 -4.11 3.01 20.29
CA HIS A 99 -4.80 1.83 20.81
C HIS A 99 -6.27 2.08 21.19
N LEU A 100 -6.95 2.96 20.46
CA LEU A 100 -8.37 3.26 20.61
C LEU A 100 -9.23 2.30 19.79
N ASN A 101 -10.50 2.18 20.15
CA ASN A 101 -11.48 1.39 19.41
C ASN A 101 -12.42 2.29 18.60
N ALA A 102 -12.64 1.96 17.34
CA ALA A 102 -13.66 2.59 16.50
C ALA A 102 -14.93 1.73 16.46
N LEU A 103 -16.05 2.26 16.95
CA LEU A 103 -17.35 1.58 16.93
C LEU A 103 -18.23 2.16 15.82
N ILE A 104 -18.72 1.30 14.91
CA ILE A 104 -19.61 1.70 13.83
C ILE A 104 -21.03 1.23 14.17
N THR A 105 -21.92 2.18 14.44
CA THR A 105 -23.32 1.93 14.83
C THR A 105 -24.29 2.34 13.73
N GLY A 106 -25.55 1.88 13.83
CA GLY A 106 -26.62 2.24 12.89
C GLY A 106 -27.44 1.05 12.38
N PRO A 107 -28.52 1.31 11.61
CA PRO A 107 -29.45 0.29 11.14
C PRO A 107 -28.81 -0.82 10.30
N THR A 108 -29.45 -1.99 10.20
CA THR A 108 -29.00 -3.06 9.30
C THR A 108 -29.04 -2.59 7.84
N GLY A 109 -28.06 -3.03 7.02
CA GLY A 109 -28.04 -2.72 5.59
C GLY A 109 -27.40 -1.38 5.17
N VAL A 110 -27.07 -0.48 6.10
CA VAL A 110 -26.52 0.86 5.77
C VAL A 110 -25.03 0.90 5.38
N GLY A 111 -24.38 -0.26 5.24
CA GLY A 111 -22.98 -0.36 4.82
C GLY A 111 -21.94 -0.34 5.94
N LYS A 112 -22.31 -0.63 7.20
CA LYS A 112 -21.36 -0.67 8.34
C LYS A 112 -20.17 -1.62 8.11
N THR A 113 -20.44 -2.84 7.62
CA THR A 113 -19.40 -3.83 7.30
C THR A 113 -18.50 -3.35 6.17
N TRP A 114 -19.06 -2.65 5.18
CA TRP A 114 -18.29 -2.07 4.09
C TRP A 114 -17.36 -0.96 4.62
N LEU A 115 -17.86 -0.07 5.49
CA LEU A 115 -17.07 1.00 6.09
C LEU A 115 -15.95 0.46 6.98
N ALA A 116 -16.23 -0.59 7.77
CA ALA A 116 -15.21 -1.29 8.54
C ALA A 116 -14.10 -1.87 7.64
N CYS A 117 -14.47 -2.48 6.50
CA CYS A 117 -13.51 -2.97 5.52
C CYS A 117 -12.68 -1.81 4.92
N ALA A 118 -13.31 -0.68 4.61
CA ALA A 118 -12.61 0.49 4.05
C ALA A 118 -11.58 1.07 5.05
N LEU A 119 -11.95 1.18 6.32
CA LEU A 119 -11.03 1.60 7.39
C LEU A 119 -9.88 0.60 7.57
N ALA A 120 -10.17 -0.70 7.58
CA ALA A 120 -9.14 -1.73 7.67
C ALA A 120 -8.20 -1.75 6.46
N HIS A 121 -8.73 -1.51 5.26
CA HIS A 121 -7.95 -1.36 4.04
C HIS A 121 -7.01 -0.16 4.13
N LYS A 122 -7.52 1.00 4.59
CA LYS A 122 -6.68 2.19 4.84
C LYS A 122 -5.60 1.90 5.87
N ALA A 123 -5.91 1.24 6.98
CA ALA A 123 -4.92 0.84 7.99
C ALA A 123 -3.81 -0.06 7.39
N CYS A 124 -4.17 -0.98 6.49
CA CYS A 124 -3.19 -1.81 5.77
C CYS A 124 -2.27 -0.99 4.85
N ARG A 125 -2.81 0.06 4.20
CA ARG A 125 -2.01 1.01 3.40
C ARG A 125 -1.06 1.84 4.27
N GLU A 126 -1.48 2.24 5.46
CA GLU A 126 -0.64 2.96 6.45
C GLU A 126 0.34 2.05 7.21
N GLY A 127 0.40 0.76 6.87
CA GLY A 127 1.41 -0.15 7.39
C GLY A 127 0.96 -1.05 8.55
N TYR A 128 -0.28 -0.92 9.01
CA TYR A 128 -0.84 -1.74 10.09
C TYR A 128 -1.37 -3.08 9.58
N THR A 129 -1.35 -4.10 10.42
CA THR A 129 -2.00 -5.38 10.14
C THR A 129 -3.47 -5.32 10.56
N ALA A 130 -4.37 -5.85 9.74
CA ALA A 130 -5.78 -6.01 10.08
C ALA A 130 -6.19 -7.48 9.93
N GLN A 131 -7.33 -7.84 10.54
CA GLN A 131 -7.99 -9.12 10.36
C GLN A 131 -9.50 -8.94 10.47
N TYR A 132 -10.24 -9.41 9.46
CA TYR A 132 -11.69 -9.50 9.51
C TYR A 132 -12.12 -10.79 10.20
N VAL A 133 -13.00 -10.66 11.20
CA VAL A 133 -13.61 -11.76 11.95
C VAL A 133 -15.12 -11.58 11.92
N ARG A 134 -15.85 -12.68 11.77
CA ARG A 134 -17.32 -12.72 11.74
C ARG A 134 -17.84 -13.80 12.66
#